data_AF-A0A3N5MYH1-F1
#
_entry.id   AF-A0A3N5MYH1-F1
#
_cell.length_a   1.000
_cell.length_b   1.000
_cell.length_c   1.000
_cell.angle_alpha   90.00
_cell.angle_beta   90.00
_cell.angle_gamma   90.00
#
_symmetry.space_group_name_H-M   'P 1'
#
loop_
_entity.id
_entity.type
_entity.pdbx_description
1 polymer ?
#
loop_
_entity_poly.entity_id
_entity_poly.type
_entity_poly.pdbx_seq_one_letter_code
_entity_poly.pdbx_strand_id
1 'polypeptide(L)'
;MRQPVFTDFAPHHADLFGRHTLELGHRFDEADGLFGDGALADLIERTPRKAYHVNTMDVTTHDPRTRREGTLQGVRGAAALDAVRSGHIWILLQQPHEIDSRYGDVLRSIYAEIEVRVPGFKSFNHKMSILISSPKVQVYYHADVPGQTLWQVRGSKRLYVYPNTPPFLPQAALEKIVLGEAHEISLNYEPWFDAHAEVIDLEPGRMLHWPLNCPHRIVNAECVNVSFTTEHMTRELRNAYAVNYANGVLRRALGFARLPRPESGLGLYARLGLAAAHKYSGAQSRRKVGMTIDFQVDPQAPHGVRNMPAFAMRK
;
A
#
# COMPACT_ATOMS: atom_id res chain seq x y z
N MET A 1 -16.12 -27.90 -2.18
CA MET A 1 -14.91 -27.16 -2.58
C MET A 1 -15.23 -25.69 -2.46
N ARG A 2 -14.36 -24.86 -1.85
CA ARG A 2 -14.55 -23.40 -1.87
C ARG A 2 -14.49 -22.93 -3.33
N GLN A 3 -15.32 -21.96 -3.70
CA GLN A 3 -15.26 -21.37 -5.04
C GLN A 3 -13.89 -20.73 -5.28
N PRO A 4 -13.38 -20.72 -6.54
CA PRO A 4 -12.13 -20.06 -6.86
C PRO A 4 -12.23 -18.54 -6.61
N VAL A 5 -11.16 -17.97 -6.06
CA VAL A 5 -10.98 -16.54 -5.85
C VAL A 5 -11.00 -15.80 -7.17
N PHE A 6 -10.25 -16.28 -8.16
CA PHE A 6 -10.12 -15.62 -9.46
C PHE A 6 -11.17 -16.11 -10.44
N THR A 7 -11.73 -15.19 -11.23
CA THR A 7 -12.79 -15.49 -12.20
C THR A 7 -12.25 -15.77 -13.61
N ASP A 8 -11.07 -15.24 -13.95
CA ASP A 8 -10.52 -15.27 -15.32
C ASP A 8 -9.01 -15.57 -15.37
N PHE A 9 -8.46 -16.26 -14.37
CA PHE A 9 -7.03 -16.59 -14.34
C PHE A 9 -6.69 -17.72 -15.33
N ALA A 10 -6.23 -17.33 -16.53
CA ALA A 10 -5.68 -18.19 -17.57
C ALA A 10 -4.20 -18.59 -17.31
N PRO A 11 -3.69 -19.70 -17.92
CA PRO A 11 -2.34 -20.20 -17.67
C PRO A 11 -1.21 -19.19 -17.92
N HIS A 12 -1.31 -18.36 -18.97
CA HIS A 12 -0.27 -17.38 -19.29
C HIS A 12 -0.12 -16.27 -18.24
N HIS A 13 -1.14 -16.02 -17.41
CA HIS A 13 -1.05 -15.07 -16.31
C HIS A 13 -0.03 -15.51 -15.25
N ALA A 14 0.23 -16.82 -15.11
CA ALA A 14 1.25 -17.34 -14.21
C ALA A 14 2.66 -16.86 -14.61
N ASP A 15 2.94 -16.76 -15.91
CA ASP A 15 4.24 -16.31 -16.42
C ASP A 15 4.45 -14.80 -16.24
N LEU A 16 3.36 -14.04 -16.16
CA LEU A 16 3.33 -12.59 -16.01
C LEU A 16 3.39 -12.13 -14.55
N PHE A 17 2.93 -12.96 -13.60
CA PHE A 17 2.85 -12.62 -12.18
C PHE A 17 4.23 -12.18 -11.62
N GLY A 18 4.27 -11.01 -10.99
CA GLY A 18 5.48 -10.39 -10.45
C GLY A 18 6.39 -9.69 -11.47
N ARG A 19 6.11 -9.83 -12.77
CA ARG A 19 6.96 -9.34 -13.87
C ARG A 19 6.30 -8.29 -14.74
N HIS A 20 4.97 -8.36 -14.86
CA HIS A 20 4.16 -7.43 -15.64
C HIS A 20 2.99 -6.92 -14.82
N THR A 21 2.42 -5.80 -15.25
CA THR A 21 1.10 -5.38 -14.79
C THR A 21 0.10 -6.45 -15.22
N LEU A 22 -0.74 -6.88 -14.28
CA LEU A 22 -1.69 -7.96 -14.46
C LEU A 22 -3.01 -7.56 -13.82
N GLU A 23 -4.05 -7.52 -14.63
CA GLU A 23 -5.42 -7.26 -14.19
C GLU A 23 -6.22 -8.56 -14.24
N LEU A 24 -6.81 -8.95 -13.12
CA LEU A 24 -7.61 -10.19 -13.00
C LEU A 24 -8.93 -9.92 -12.32
N GLY A 25 -9.92 -10.75 -12.63
CA GLY A 25 -11.21 -10.75 -11.95
C GLY A 25 -11.17 -11.56 -10.66
N HIS A 26 -11.95 -11.11 -9.66
CA HIS A 26 -12.13 -11.77 -8.37
C HIS A 26 -13.59 -11.74 -7.93
N ARG A 27 -13.92 -12.42 -6.81
CA ARG A 27 -15.30 -12.53 -6.29
C ARG A 27 -15.59 -11.77 -4.99
N PHE A 28 -14.64 -10.99 -4.48
CA PHE A 28 -14.80 -10.33 -3.17
C PHE A 28 -15.72 -9.11 -3.18
N ASP A 29 -16.07 -8.60 -4.36
CA ASP A 29 -17.16 -7.66 -4.61
C ASP A 29 -18.55 -8.30 -4.43
N GLU A 30 -18.65 -9.61 -4.65
CA GLU A 30 -19.84 -10.43 -4.41
C GLU A 30 -19.88 -11.01 -2.98
N ALA A 31 -18.82 -10.84 -2.17
CA ALA A 31 -18.72 -11.49 -0.87
C ALA A 31 -19.75 -10.92 0.12
N ASP A 32 -20.79 -11.72 0.41
CA ASP A 32 -21.92 -11.43 1.30
C ASP A 32 -21.52 -10.63 2.55
N GLY A 33 -21.64 -9.31 2.45
CA GLY A 33 -21.59 -8.36 3.56
C GLY A 33 -20.22 -8.08 4.19
N LEU A 34 -19.15 -8.84 3.92
CA LEU A 34 -17.86 -8.64 4.63
C LEU A 34 -17.24 -7.26 4.39
N PHE A 35 -17.38 -6.73 3.17
CA PHE A 35 -16.96 -5.37 2.80
C PHE A 35 -18.16 -4.39 2.71
N GLY A 36 -19.30 -4.78 3.28
CA GLY A 36 -20.49 -3.95 3.39
C GLY A 36 -20.40 -2.93 4.52
N ASP A 37 -21.27 -1.92 4.49
CA ASP A 37 -21.20 -0.78 5.43
C ASP A 37 -21.28 -1.21 6.90
N GLY A 38 -22.13 -2.19 7.25
CA GLY A 38 -22.23 -2.71 8.61
C GLY A 38 -20.93 -3.35 9.10
N ALA A 39 -20.36 -4.28 8.31
CA ALA A 39 -19.13 -4.95 8.67
C ALA A 39 -17.91 -4.01 8.71
N LEU A 40 -17.86 -3.03 7.80
CA LEU A 40 -16.81 -2.01 7.80
C LEU A 40 -16.94 -1.05 9.00
N ALA A 41 -18.16 -0.63 9.36
CA ALA A 41 -18.40 0.17 10.54
C ALA A 41 -17.96 -0.57 11.82
N ASP A 42 -18.36 -1.83 11.98
CA ASP A 42 -17.97 -2.66 13.11
C ASP A 42 -16.45 -2.91 13.16
N LEU A 43 -15.80 -3.05 12.01
CA LEU A 43 -14.35 -3.18 11.94
C LEU A 43 -13.66 -1.87 12.35
N ILE A 44 -14.13 -0.72 11.86
CA ILE A 44 -13.57 0.60 12.21
C ILE A 44 -13.61 0.80 13.73
N GLU A 45 -14.74 0.53 14.38
CA GLU A 45 -14.90 0.72 15.84
C GLU A 45 -13.98 -0.18 16.66
N ARG A 46 -13.76 -1.42 16.21
CA ARG A 46 -12.88 -2.37 16.89
C ARG A 46 -11.39 -2.16 16.58
N THR A 47 -11.06 -1.37 15.56
CA THR A 47 -9.67 -1.18 15.14
C THR A 47 -8.94 -0.24 16.11
N PRO A 48 -7.87 -0.70 16.80
CA PRO A 48 -7.14 0.15 17.73
C PRO A 48 -6.38 1.26 16.98
N ARG A 49 -6.09 2.38 17.67
CA ARG A 49 -5.40 3.54 17.08
C ARG A 49 -4.12 3.20 16.31
N LYS A 50 -3.35 2.22 16.79
CA LYS A 50 -2.09 1.78 16.17
C LYS A 50 -2.26 1.05 14.83
N ALA A 51 -3.48 0.63 14.49
CA ALA A 51 -3.80 -0.20 13.34
C ALA A 51 -4.72 0.52 12.33
N TYR A 52 -4.85 1.85 12.42
CA TYR A 52 -5.49 2.64 11.39
C TYR A 52 -4.75 3.94 11.09
N HIS A 53 -4.97 4.44 9.89
CA HIS A 53 -4.71 5.82 9.50
C HIS A 53 -6.02 6.43 8.99
N VAL A 54 -6.19 7.72 9.24
CA VAL A 54 -7.21 8.52 8.56
C VAL A 54 -6.58 9.79 8.07
N ASN A 55 -6.74 10.08 6.79
CA ASN A 55 -6.08 11.19 6.14
C ASN A 55 -7.08 12.05 5.39
N THR A 56 -6.70 13.30 5.21
CA THR A 56 -7.34 14.23 4.27
C THR A 56 -6.27 14.86 3.40
N MET A 57 -6.68 15.44 2.29
CA MET A 57 -5.82 16.14 1.33
C MET A 57 -6.65 17.13 0.50
N ASP A 58 -5.95 17.95 -0.28
CA ASP A 58 -6.57 18.63 -1.41
C ASP A 58 -6.86 17.62 -2.53
N VAL A 59 -8.13 17.48 -2.89
CA VAL A 59 -8.57 16.56 -3.97
C VAL A 59 -8.39 17.14 -5.37
N THR A 60 -8.06 18.44 -5.49
CA THR A 60 -7.97 19.16 -6.76
C THR A 60 -6.55 19.29 -7.31
N THR A 61 -5.54 19.17 -6.45
CA THR A 61 -4.12 19.29 -6.83
C THR A 61 -3.32 18.06 -6.41
N HIS A 62 -2.19 17.81 -7.09
CA HIS A 62 -1.23 16.79 -6.68
C HIS A 62 -0.15 17.40 -5.80
N ASP A 63 -0.51 17.80 -4.57
CA ASP A 63 0.42 18.39 -3.61
C ASP A 63 0.52 17.53 -2.34
N PRO A 64 1.58 16.71 -2.19
CA PRO A 64 1.82 15.90 -1.00
C PRO A 64 1.81 16.67 0.32
N ARG A 65 2.07 18.00 0.30
CA ARG A 65 2.09 18.84 1.51
C ARG A 65 0.69 19.12 2.06
N THR A 66 -0.37 18.93 1.28
CA THR A 66 -1.75 19.10 1.74
C THR A 66 -2.24 17.89 2.53
N ARG A 67 -1.51 16.77 2.48
CA ARG A 67 -1.85 15.57 3.23
C ARG A 67 -1.72 15.83 4.72
N ARG A 68 -2.80 15.55 5.43
CA ARG A 68 -2.88 15.62 6.90
C ARG A 68 -3.29 14.28 7.48
N GLU A 69 -2.94 14.03 8.72
CA GLU A 69 -3.33 12.83 9.46
C GLU A 69 -4.27 13.22 10.61
N GLY A 70 -5.32 12.44 10.77
CA GLY A 70 -6.35 12.67 11.77
C GLY A 70 -6.55 11.50 12.71
N THR A 71 -7.67 11.51 13.40
CA THR A 71 -8.09 10.42 14.29
C THR A 71 -9.57 10.11 14.16
N LEU A 72 -9.89 8.82 14.31
CA LEU A 72 -11.24 8.28 14.44
C LEU A 72 -11.64 8.11 15.92
N GLN A 73 -10.80 8.52 16.88
CA GLN A 73 -11.06 8.32 18.30
C GLN A 73 -12.41 8.94 18.72
N GLY A 74 -13.27 8.14 19.33
CA GLY A 74 -14.60 8.57 19.76
C GLY A 74 -15.64 8.69 18.63
N VAL A 75 -15.29 8.33 17.39
CA VAL A 75 -16.21 8.33 16.24
C VAL A 75 -16.77 6.93 16.07
N ARG A 76 -18.10 6.81 16.04
CA ARG A 76 -18.76 5.53 15.69
C ARG A 76 -18.46 5.17 14.24
N GLY A 77 -18.31 3.89 13.92
CA GLY A 77 -17.94 3.40 12.60
C GLY A 77 -18.92 3.84 11.53
N ALA A 78 -20.23 3.80 11.82
CA ALA A 78 -21.26 4.31 10.91
C ALA A 78 -21.08 5.81 10.60
N ALA A 79 -20.76 6.61 11.62
CA ALA A 79 -20.50 8.04 11.47
C ALA A 79 -19.19 8.32 10.71
N ALA A 80 -18.18 7.46 10.86
CA ALA A 80 -16.96 7.52 10.06
C ALA A 80 -17.25 7.24 8.57
N LEU A 81 -18.13 6.27 8.28
CA LEU A 81 -18.58 6.01 6.90
C LEU A 81 -19.42 7.16 6.34
N ASP A 82 -20.24 7.83 7.15
CA ASP A 82 -20.94 9.05 6.73
C ASP A 82 -19.96 10.17 6.37
N ALA A 83 -18.92 10.36 7.18
CA ALA A 83 -17.85 11.32 6.88
C ALA A 83 -17.08 10.94 5.60
N VAL A 84 -16.91 9.65 5.30
CA VAL A 84 -16.35 9.23 4.00
C VAL A 84 -17.29 9.61 2.85
N ARG A 85 -18.61 9.41 2.97
CA ARG A 85 -19.56 9.67 1.88
C ARG A 85 -19.59 11.14 1.45
N SER A 86 -19.54 12.07 2.40
CA SER A 86 -19.65 13.52 2.14
C SER A 86 -18.33 14.28 2.23
N GLY A 87 -17.26 13.61 2.67
CA GLY A 87 -15.99 14.25 3.02
C GLY A 87 -14.91 14.19 1.95
N HIS A 88 -13.70 14.58 2.33
CA HIS A 88 -12.46 14.38 1.58
C HIS A 88 -11.46 13.60 2.45
N ILE A 89 -11.89 12.45 2.95
CA ILE A 89 -11.08 11.62 3.83
C ILE A 89 -10.87 10.22 3.23
N TRP A 90 -9.80 9.57 3.64
CA TRP A 90 -9.70 8.12 3.52
C TRP A 90 -9.26 7.48 4.82
N ILE A 91 -9.80 6.30 5.07
CA ILE A 91 -9.50 5.45 6.21
C ILE A 91 -8.73 4.24 5.68
N LEU A 92 -7.55 4.01 6.23
CA LEU A 92 -6.73 2.82 5.99
C LEU A 92 -6.75 1.97 7.27
N LEU A 93 -7.32 0.78 7.20
CA LEU A 93 -7.32 -0.21 8.28
C LEU A 93 -6.22 -1.24 8.01
N GLN A 94 -5.21 -1.27 8.88
CA GLN A 94 -4.04 -2.12 8.72
C GLN A 94 -4.25 -3.46 9.40
N GLN A 95 -3.89 -4.54 8.70
CA GLN A 95 -3.94 -5.91 9.20
C GLN A 95 -5.29 -6.29 9.85
N PRO A 96 -6.43 -6.07 9.17
CA PRO A 96 -7.76 -6.34 9.73
C PRO A 96 -7.97 -7.81 10.10
N HIS A 97 -7.17 -8.72 9.53
CA HIS A 97 -7.15 -10.14 9.85
C HIS A 97 -6.65 -10.45 11.28
N GLU A 98 -5.96 -9.52 11.94
CA GLU A 98 -5.63 -9.63 13.38
C GLU A 98 -6.83 -9.31 14.29
N ILE A 99 -7.86 -8.63 13.76
CA ILE A 99 -9.04 -8.15 14.51
C ILE A 99 -10.27 -9.02 14.18
N ASP A 100 -10.39 -9.45 12.93
CA ASP A 100 -11.51 -10.27 12.44
C ASP A 100 -10.99 -11.36 11.51
N SER A 101 -11.12 -12.61 11.97
CA SER A 101 -10.56 -13.79 11.31
C SER A 101 -11.10 -14.03 9.90
N ARG A 102 -12.26 -13.48 9.54
CA ARG A 102 -12.84 -13.58 8.20
C ARG A 102 -11.96 -12.94 7.13
N TYR A 103 -11.29 -11.82 7.45
CA TYR A 103 -10.28 -11.24 6.54
C TYR A 103 -9.03 -12.12 6.43
N GLY A 104 -8.71 -12.86 7.50
CA GLY A 104 -7.65 -13.86 7.47
C GLY A 104 -7.98 -15.04 6.54
N ASP A 105 -9.25 -15.46 6.49
CA ASP A 105 -9.72 -16.46 5.53
C ASP A 105 -9.63 -15.98 4.09
N VAL A 106 -10.01 -14.73 3.82
CA VAL A 106 -9.83 -14.07 2.51
C VAL A 106 -8.36 -14.09 2.12
N LEU A 107 -7.49 -13.56 2.97
CA LEU A 107 -6.04 -13.48 2.71
C LEU A 107 -5.41 -14.84 2.44
N ARG A 108 -5.74 -15.85 3.25
CA ARG A 108 -5.27 -17.24 3.04
C ARG A 108 -5.78 -17.83 1.73
N SER A 109 -7.06 -17.59 1.38
CA SER A 109 -7.63 -18.14 0.15
C SER A 109 -6.95 -17.58 -1.10
N ILE A 110 -6.64 -16.27 -1.11
CA ILE A 110 -5.93 -15.59 -2.20
C ILE A 110 -4.58 -16.25 -2.43
N TYR A 111 -3.73 -16.30 -1.39
CA TYR A 111 -2.37 -16.81 -1.55
C TYR A 111 -2.32 -18.32 -1.76
N ALA A 112 -3.24 -19.09 -1.18
CA ALA A 112 -3.35 -20.52 -1.47
C ALA A 112 -3.65 -20.78 -2.95
N GLU A 113 -4.52 -19.98 -3.57
CA GLU A 113 -4.83 -20.13 -4.99
C GLU A 113 -3.69 -19.64 -5.89
N ILE A 114 -3.03 -18.51 -5.55
CA ILE A 114 -1.85 -18.03 -6.28
C ILE A 114 -0.72 -19.08 -6.25
N GLU A 115 -0.43 -19.68 -5.09
CA GLU A 115 0.62 -20.71 -4.98
C GLU A 115 0.33 -21.99 -5.77
N VAL A 116 -0.94 -22.29 -6.03
CA VAL A 116 -1.35 -23.39 -6.92
C VAL A 116 -1.21 -22.98 -8.40
N ARG A 117 -1.60 -21.74 -8.74
CA ARG A 117 -1.65 -21.27 -10.13
C ARG A 117 -0.32 -20.77 -10.67
N VAL A 118 0.62 -20.33 -9.83
CA VAL A 118 1.91 -19.74 -10.23
C VAL A 118 3.05 -20.70 -9.84
N PRO A 119 3.60 -21.48 -10.79
CA PRO A 119 4.67 -22.43 -10.50
C PRO A 119 5.89 -21.79 -9.84
N GLY A 120 6.35 -22.38 -8.74
CA GLY A 120 7.52 -21.90 -8.00
C GLY A 120 7.26 -20.69 -7.10
N PHE A 121 6.05 -20.10 -7.12
CA PHE A 121 5.69 -19.03 -6.20
C PHE A 121 5.58 -19.60 -4.78
N LYS A 122 6.41 -19.09 -3.88
CA LYS A 122 6.39 -19.39 -2.45
C LYS A 122 6.47 -18.10 -1.67
N SER A 123 5.42 -17.84 -0.90
CA SER A 123 5.19 -16.56 -0.29
C SER A 123 5.03 -16.67 1.22
N PHE A 124 5.40 -15.61 1.92
CA PHE A 124 5.29 -15.52 3.38
C PHE A 124 5.06 -14.06 3.80
N ASN A 125 4.81 -13.85 5.10
CA ASN A 125 4.48 -12.55 5.67
C ASN A 125 3.32 -11.86 4.94
N HIS A 126 2.25 -12.61 4.67
CA HIS A 126 1.06 -12.07 4.04
C HIS A 126 0.42 -11.01 4.94
N LYS A 127 0.09 -9.86 4.34
CA LYS A 127 -0.66 -8.80 5.01
C LYS A 127 -1.81 -8.34 4.15
N MET A 128 -2.77 -7.73 4.81
CA MET A 128 -3.92 -7.09 4.18
C MET A 128 -4.10 -5.70 4.79
N SER A 129 -4.51 -4.74 3.96
CA SER A 129 -5.04 -3.47 4.44
C SER A 129 -6.32 -3.12 3.70
N ILE A 130 -7.32 -2.55 4.38
CA ILE A 130 -8.57 -2.10 3.76
C ILE A 130 -8.53 -0.58 3.63
N LEU A 131 -8.91 -0.08 2.46
CA LEU A 131 -9.00 1.34 2.15
C LEU A 131 -10.47 1.69 1.89
N ILE A 132 -10.96 2.68 2.64
CA ILE A 132 -12.31 3.23 2.53
C ILE A 132 -12.16 4.73 2.30
N SER A 133 -12.56 5.22 1.13
CA SER A 133 -12.17 6.56 0.68
C SER A 133 -13.32 7.33 0.06
N SER A 134 -13.33 8.63 0.34
CA SER A 134 -14.29 9.59 -0.21
C SER A 134 -14.15 9.73 -1.73
N PRO A 135 -15.19 10.27 -2.41
CA PRO A 135 -15.11 10.69 -3.79
C PRO A 135 -13.89 11.57 -4.06
N LYS A 136 -13.24 11.40 -5.22
CA LYS A 136 -12.11 12.23 -5.72
C LYS A 136 -10.82 12.21 -4.87
N VAL A 137 -10.80 11.50 -3.74
CA VAL A 137 -9.56 11.34 -2.96
C VAL A 137 -8.50 10.63 -3.81
N GLN A 138 -7.26 11.08 -3.65
CA GLN A 138 -6.11 10.53 -4.36
C GLN A 138 -5.20 9.77 -3.40
N VAL A 139 -4.43 8.83 -3.95
CA VAL A 139 -3.21 8.33 -3.31
C VAL A 139 -2.06 8.86 -4.14
N TYR A 140 -1.24 9.72 -3.53
CA TYR A 140 -0.15 10.39 -4.23
C TYR A 140 0.94 9.43 -4.69
N TYR A 141 1.80 9.92 -5.58
CA TYR A 141 2.88 9.16 -6.18
C TYR A 141 3.81 8.55 -5.12
N HIS A 142 3.89 7.22 -5.09
CA HIS A 142 4.71 6.47 -4.14
C HIS A 142 5.14 5.13 -4.72
N ALA A 143 6.06 4.43 -4.04
CA ALA A 143 6.42 3.06 -4.38
C ALA A 143 6.53 2.22 -3.11
N ASP A 144 5.82 1.10 -3.07
CA ASP A 144 5.89 0.19 -1.94
C ASP A 144 7.07 -0.77 -2.05
N VAL A 145 7.50 -1.23 -0.88
CA VAL A 145 8.63 -2.14 -0.71
C VAL A 145 8.27 -3.62 -0.90
N PRO A 146 7.18 -4.17 -0.33
CA PRO A 146 6.79 -5.56 -0.55
C PRO A 146 6.13 -5.79 -1.92
N GLY A 147 5.97 -7.06 -2.29
CA GLY A 147 5.12 -7.43 -3.43
C GLY A 147 3.66 -7.18 -3.05
N GLN A 148 2.87 -6.63 -3.95
CA GLN A 148 1.53 -6.12 -3.61
C GLN A 148 0.49 -6.35 -4.71
N THR A 149 -0.78 -6.26 -4.34
CA THR A 149 -1.92 -6.31 -5.24
C THR A 149 -3.04 -5.46 -4.66
N LEU A 150 -3.70 -4.67 -5.50
CA LEU A 150 -4.91 -3.92 -5.13
C LEU A 150 -6.15 -4.65 -5.64
N TRP A 151 -7.17 -4.78 -4.79
CA TRP A 151 -8.41 -5.50 -5.07
C TRP A 151 -9.60 -4.55 -4.89
N GLN A 152 -10.35 -4.31 -5.97
CA GLN A 152 -11.44 -3.35 -5.96
C GLN A 152 -12.77 -4.01 -5.62
N VAL A 153 -13.42 -3.52 -4.56
CA VAL A 153 -14.66 -4.11 -4.05
C VAL A 153 -15.87 -3.23 -4.37
N ARG A 154 -15.77 -1.90 -4.20
CA ARG A 154 -16.87 -0.95 -4.46
C ARG A 154 -16.34 0.36 -5.00
N GLY A 155 -17.12 0.97 -5.89
CA GLY A 155 -16.73 2.19 -6.59
C GLY A 155 -15.71 1.89 -7.68
N SER A 156 -15.14 2.93 -8.28
CA SER A 156 -14.07 2.80 -9.27
C SER A 156 -12.95 3.80 -9.02
N LYS A 157 -11.76 3.45 -9.49
CA LYS A 157 -10.59 4.31 -9.42
C LYS A 157 -9.69 4.16 -10.62
N ARG A 158 -8.96 5.22 -10.93
CA ARG A 158 -7.91 5.22 -11.95
C ARG A 158 -6.55 5.06 -11.31
N LEU A 159 -5.81 4.04 -11.74
CA LEU A 159 -4.43 3.80 -11.36
C LEU A 159 -3.50 4.26 -12.47
N TYR A 160 -2.37 4.82 -12.05
CA TYR A 160 -1.25 5.15 -12.90
C TYR A 160 -0.06 4.35 -12.37
N VAL A 161 0.45 3.41 -13.16
CA VAL A 161 1.61 2.58 -12.81
C VAL A 161 2.78 2.99 -13.69
N TYR A 162 3.89 3.36 -13.06
CA TYR A 162 5.06 3.91 -13.76
C TYR A 162 6.20 2.87 -13.80
N PRO A 163 7.15 3.01 -14.74
CA PRO A 163 8.32 2.15 -14.75
C PRO A 163 9.10 2.21 -13.43
N ASN A 164 9.59 1.07 -12.94
CA ASN A 164 10.38 0.99 -11.70
C ASN A 164 11.88 1.34 -11.89
N THR A 165 12.18 2.16 -12.89
CA THR A 165 13.54 2.60 -13.24
C THR A 165 13.65 4.11 -13.24
N PRO A 166 14.86 4.68 -13.17
CA PRO A 166 15.05 6.11 -13.42
C PRO A 166 14.45 6.52 -14.78
N PRO A 167 13.87 7.72 -14.90
CA PRO A 167 13.79 8.76 -13.86
C PRO A 167 12.65 8.59 -12.84
N PHE A 168 11.68 7.70 -13.09
CA PHE A 168 10.48 7.50 -12.26
C PHE A 168 10.78 6.97 -10.86
N LEU A 169 11.73 6.03 -10.76
CA LEU A 169 12.23 5.53 -9.48
C LEU A 169 13.76 5.62 -9.43
N PRO A 170 14.31 6.76 -8.95
CA PRO A 170 15.74 6.86 -8.70
C PRO A 170 16.15 5.85 -7.62
N GLN A 171 17.20 5.07 -7.90
CA GLN A 171 17.68 4.03 -6.99
C GLN A 171 18.00 4.56 -5.58
N ALA A 172 18.59 5.76 -5.47
CA ALA A 172 18.89 6.38 -4.18
C ALA A 172 17.61 6.75 -3.38
N ALA A 173 16.50 7.03 -4.07
CA ALA A 173 15.22 7.31 -3.43
C ALA A 173 14.60 6.01 -2.87
N LEU A 174 14.60 4.92 -3.65
CA LEU A 174 14.19 3.60 -3.16
C LEU A 174 15.00 3.16 -1.92
N GLU A 175 16.32 3.37 -1.95
CA GLU A 175 17.19 3.07 -0.81
C GLU A 175 16.83 3.90 0.45
N LYS A 176 16.43 5.18 0.30
CA LYS A 176 15.94 6.00 1.43
C LYS A 176 14.68 5.40 2.04
N ILE A 177 13.72 4.98 1.21
CA ILE A 177 12.47 4.34 1.65
C ILE A 177 12.78 3.04 2.39
N VAL A 178 13.61 2.17 1.82
CA VAL A 178 14.01 0.88 2.41
C VAL A 178 14.72 1.04 3.76
N LEU A 179 15.55 2.10 3.92
CA LEU A 179 16.21 2.42 5.18
C LEU A 179 15.27 3.08 6.22
N GLY A 180 14.10 3.57 5.79
CA GLY A 180 13.18 4.34 6.61
C GLY A 180 13.63 5.80 6.82
N GLU A 181 14.51 6.32 5.95
CA GLU A 181 14.97 7.72 5.97
C GLU A 181 14.00 8.66 5.25
N ALA A 182 13.09 8.10 4.46
CA ALA A 182 12.05 8.82 3.74
C ALA A 182 10.74 8.01 3.78
N HIS A 183 9.61 8.71 3.72
CA HIS A 183 8.30 8.07 3.56
C HIS A 183 8.11 7.67 2.09
N GLU A 184 7.37 6.60 1.80
CA GLU A 184 7.12 6.16 0.42
C GLU A 184 6.47 7.22 -0.48
N ILE A 185 5.63 8.09 0.09
CA ILE A 185 4.95 9.21 -0.60
C ILE A 185 5.88 10.42 -0.86
N SER A 186 7.15 10.35 -0.46
CA SER A 186 8.10 11.44 -0.67
C SER A 186 8.87 11.32 -1.98
N LEU A 187 8.45 10.43 -2.88
CA LEU A 187 9.02 10.36 -4.22
C LEU A 187 8.63 11.63 -4.99
N ASN A 188 9.58 12.20 -5.73
CA ASN A 188 9.31 13.36 -6.55
C ASN A 188 8.45 12.94 -7.74
N TYR A 189 7.27 13.54 -7.85
CA TYR A 189 6.41 13.42 -9.00
C TYR A 189 6.59 14.63 -9.91
N GLU A 190 6.72 14.36 -11.20
CA GLU A 190 6.68 15.39 -12.23
C GLU A 190 5.47 15.11 -13.14
N PRO A 191 4.64 16.12 -13.50
CA PRO A 191 3.45 15.91 -14.31
C PRO A 191 3.69 15.17 -15.63
N TRP A 192 4.87 15.34 -16.23
CA TRP A 192 5.21 14.66 -17.48
C TRP A 192 5.39 13.14 -17.32
N PHE A 193 5.55 12.63 -16.09
CA PHE A 193 5.61 11.19 -15.84
C PHE A 193 4.34 10.47 -16.31
N ASP A 194 3.19 11.13 -16.27
CA ASP A 194 1.92 10.55 -16.71
C ASP A 194 1.92 10.12 -18.18
N ALA A 195 2.75 10.73 -19.03
CA ALA A 195 2.92 10.32 -20.42
C ALA A 195 3.57 8.92 -20.57
N HIS A 196 4.11 8.37 -19.48
CA HIS A 196 4.77 7.08 -19.42
C HIS A 196 4.10 6.10 -18.45
N ALA A 197 2.97 6.49 -17.87
CA ALA A 197 2.20 5.61 -17.00
C ALA A 197 1.39 4.62 -17.83
N GLU A 198 1.34 3.38 -17.36
CA GLU A 198 0.23 2.50 -17.69
C GLU A 198 -0.99 2.96 -16.88
N VAL A 199 -2.08 3.29 -17.58
CA VAL A 199 -3.30 3.84 -16.96
C VAL A 199 -4.41 2.80 -17.00
N ILE A 200 -4.90 2.41 -15.84
CA ILE A 200 -5.93 1.37 -15.68
C ILE A 200 -7.09 1.93 -14.86
N ASP A 201 -8.31 1.83 -15.39
CA ASP A 201 -9.52 2.06 -14.61
C ASP A 201 -9.95 0.73 -13.96
N LEU A 202 -9.92 0.68 -12.63
CA LEU A 202 -10.18 -0.52 -11.85
C LEU A 202 -11.60 -0.47 -11.28
N GLU A 203 -12.44 -1.37 -11.79
CA GLU A 203 -13.85 -1.52 -11.44
C GLU A 203 -14.06 -2.58 -10.33
N PRO A 204 -15.23 -2.62 -9.67
CA PRO A 204 -15.57 -3.67 -8.72
C PRO A 204 -15.36 -5.07 -9.32
N GLY A 205 -14.79 -5.97 -8.52
CA GLY A 205 -14.49 -7.34 -8.97
C GLY A 205 -13.20 -7.46 -9.75
N ARG A 206 -12.42 -6.38 -9.91
CA ARG A 206 -11.11 -6.39 -10.56
C ARG A 206 -9.98 -6.17 -9.55
N MET A 207 -8.86 -6.85 -9.76
CA MET A 207 -7.61 -6.57 -9.08
C MET A 207 -6.53 -6.12 -10.05
N LEU A 208 -5.56 -5.39 -9.53
CA LEU A 208 -4.34 -5.02 -10.26
C LEU A 208 -3.12 -5.44 -9.45
N HIS A 209 -2.24 -6.20 -10.10
CA HIS A 209 -0.91 -6.55 -9.62
C HIS A 209 0.13 -5.95 -10.57
N TRP A 210 1.30 -5.56 -10.08
CA TRP A 210 2.35 -4.95 -10.90
C TRP A 210 3.75 -5.32 -10.41
N PRO A 211 4.80 -5.07 -11.22
CA PRO A 211 6.16 -5.42 -10.88
C PRO A 211 6.66 -4.72 -9.61
N LEU A 212 7.61 -5.36 -8.93
CA LEU A 212 8.15 -4.85 -7.66
C LEU A 212 8.62 -3.39 -7.78
N ASN A 213 8.21 -2.59 -6.80
CA ASN A 213 8.55 -1.18 -6.62
C ASN A 213 8.13 -0.26 -7.78
N CYS A 214 7.28 -0.67 -8.75
CA CYS A 214 6.72 0.30 -9.70
C CYS A 214 6.05 1.43 -8.92
N PRO A 215 6.50 2.69 -9.11
CA PRO A 215 5.79 3.81 -8.56
C PRO A 215 4.36 3.81 -9.08
N HIS A 216 3.44 4.31 -8.29
CA HIS A 216 2.05 4.43 -8.70
C HIS A 216 1.34 5.55 -7.94
N ARG A 217 0.25 6.02 -8.55
CA ARG A 217 -0.70 6.94 -7.92
C ARG A 217 -2.12 6.54 -8.31
N ILE A 218 -3.08 6.97 -7.51
CA ILE A 218 -4.48 6.59 -7.65
C ILE A 218 -5.35 7.84 -7.59
N VAL A 219 -6.37 7.91 -8.43
CA VAL A 219 -7.44 8.91 -8.37
C VAL A 219 -8.77 8.18 -8.28
N ASN A 220 -9.50 8.35 -7.19
CA ASN A 220 -10.83 7.77 -7.05
C ASN A 220 -11.85 8.51 -7.92
N ALA A 221 -12.82 7.80 -8.47
CA ALA A 221 -13.96 8.40 -9.14
C ALA A 221 -14.84 9.20 -8.16
N GLU A 222 -15.90 9.82 -8.68
CA GLU A 222 -16.89 10.57 -7.88
C GLU A 222 -17.86 9.64 -7.13
N CYS A 223 -17.31 8.70 -6.37
CA CYS A 223 -18.06 7.74 -5.56
C CYS A 223 -17.24 7.28 -4.35
N VAL A 224 -17.93 6.72 -3.35
CA VAL A 224 -17.25 6.02 -2.25
C VAL A 224 -16.55 4.80 -2.80
N ASN A 225 -15.29 4.68 -2.43
CA ASN A 225 -14.43 3.59 -2.86
C ASN A 225 -14.10 2.68 -1.68
N VAL A 226 -14.27 1.37 -1.87
CA VAL A 226 -13.82 0.32 -0.95
C VAL A 226 -12.92 -0.62 -1.73
N SER A 227 -11.71 -0.83 -1.20
CA SER A 227 -10.74 -1.76 -1.75
C SER A 227 -9.89 -2.34 -0.64
N PHE A 228 -9.15 -3.39 -0.94
CA PHE A 228 -8.10 -3.84 -0.05
C PHE A 228 -6.82 -4.10 -0.83
N THR A 229 -5.69 -3.97 -0.16
CA THR A 229 -4.39 -4.40 -0.68
C THR A 229 -3.97 -5.68 0.01
N THR A 230 -3.26 -6.52 -0.72
CA THR A 230 -2.54 -7.67 -0.15
C THR A 230 -1.06 -7.52 -0.40
N GLU A 231 -0.25 -7.77 0.62
CA GLU A 231 1.21 -7.74 0.53
C GLU A 231 1.78 -9.13 0.78
N HIS A 232 2.93 -9.43 0.18
CA HIS A 232 3.69 -10.64 0.44
C HIS A 232 5.20 -10.42 0.29
N MET A 233 5.94 -11.36 0.85
CA MET A 233 7.36 -11.54 0.60
C MET A 233 7.61 -12.88 -0.07
N THR A 234 8.57 -12.91 -0.99
CA THR A 234 9.24 -14.13 -1.44
C THR A 234 10.71 -14.07 -1.06
N ARG A 235 11.47 -15.14 -1.33
CA ARG A 235 12.93 -15.14 -1.11
C ARG A 235 13.60 -14.07 -1.97
N GLU A 236 13.14 -13.91 -3.20
CA GLU A 236 13.61 -12.94 -4.19
C GLU A 236 13.33 -11.52 -3.71
N LEU A 237 12.09 -11.23 -3.29
CA LEU A 237 11.72 -9.92 -2.74
C LEU A 237 12.53 -9.57 -1.49
N ARG A 238 12.72 -10.53 -0.58
CA ARG A 238 13.55 -10.34 0.62
C ARG A 238 15.01 -10.05 0.26
N ASN A 239 15.56 -10.73 -0.74
CA ASN A 239 16.93 -10.51 -1.21
C ASN A 239 17.07 -9.13 -1.86
N ALA A 240 16.13 -8.73 -2.72
CA ALA A 240 16.09 -7.41 -3.33
C ALA A 240 16.01 -6.30 -2.27
N TYR A 241 15.14 -6.46 -1.26
CA TYR A 241 15.07 -5.58 -0.11
C TYR A 241 16.42 -5.44 0.59
N ALA A 242 17.10 -6.57 0.90
CA ALA A 242 18.37 -6.54 1.61
C ALA A 242 19.50 -5.92 0.78
N VAL A 243 19.52 -6.14 -0.54
CA VAL A 243 20.46 -5.51 -1.47
C VAL A 243 20.25 -4.01 -1.51
N ASN A 244 19.01 -3.53 -1.64
CA ASN A 244 18.70 -2.10 -1.60
C ASN A 244 19.06 -1.50 -0.24
N TYR A 245 18.78 -2.20 0.85
CA TYR A 245 19.15 -1.75 2.20
C TYR A 245 20.67 -1.59 2.34
N ALA A 246 21.44 -2.63 2.00
CA ALA A 246 22.89 -2.61 2.09
C ALA A 246 23.52 -1.55 1.18
N ASN A 247 23.02 -1.41 -0.05
CA ASN A 247 23.48 -0.38 -0.98
C ASN A 247 23.16 1.02 -0.44
N GLY A 248 21.99 1.21 0.18
CA GLY A 248 21.66 2.43 0.91
C GLY A 248 22.71 2.75 1.96
N VAL A 249 23.03 1.81 2.85
CA VAL A 249 24.08 1.97 3.88
C VAL A 249 25.43 2.34 3.26
N LEU A 250 25.90 1.57 2.27
CA LEU A 250 27.18 1.83 1.59
C LEU A 250 27.23 3.21 0.94
N ARG A 251 26.12 3.64 0.33
CA ARG A 251 26.03 4.97 -0.27
C ARG A 251 26.17 6.09 0.76
N ARG A 252 25.56 5.96 1.95
CA ARG A 252 25.71 6.97 3.03
C ARG A 252 27.12 6.95 3.61
N ALA A 253 27.71 5.78 3.75
CA ALA A 253 29.01 5.63 4.38
C ALA A 253 30.18 6.02 3.46
N LEU A 254 30.09 5.73 2.15
CA LEU A 254 31.21 5.79 1.21
C LEU A 254 30.96 6.72 0.01
N GLY A 255 29.76 7.29 -0.14
CA GLY A 255 29.47 8.27 -1.19
C GLY A 255 29.38 7.70 -2.62
N PHE A 256 29.29 6.37 -2.79
CA PHE A 256 29.26 5.76 -4.12
C PHE A 256 28.04 6.18 -4.95
N ALA A 257 28.27 6.63 -6.18
CA ALA A 257 27.20 7.03 -7.10
C ALA A 257 26.48 5.83 -7.75
N ARG A 258 27.20 4.75 -8.05
CA ARG A 258 26.65 3.53 -8.66
C ARG A 258 27.06 2.32 -7.84
N LEU A 259 26.08 1.48 -7.51
CA LEU A 259 26.29 0.26 -6.75
C LEU A 259 25.63 -0.90 -7.50
N PRO A 260 26.32 -2.05 -7.66
CA PRO A 260 25.71 -3.21 -8.29
C PRO A 260 24.57 -3.75 -7.40
N ARG A 261 23.61 -4.41 -8.04
CA ARG A 261 22.48 -5.08 -7.39
C ARG A 261 22.55 -6.58 -7.66
N PRO A 262 23.46 -7.30 -6.99
CA PRO A 262 23.65 -8.73 -7.26
C PRO A 262 22.42 -9.53 -6.81
N GLU A 263 21.91 -10.38 -7.70
CA GLU A 263 20.77 -11.25 -7.43
C GLU A 263 21.20 -12.65 -6.96
N SER A 264 22.50 -12.97 -7.04
CA SER A 264 23.06 -14.27 -6.66
C SER A 264 24.55 -14.16 -6.29
N GLY A 265 25.13 -15.28 -5.86
CA GLY A 265 26.57 -15.42 -5.58
C GLY A 265 27.08 -14.65 -4.36
N LEU A 266 28.41 -14.53 -4.25
CA LEU A 266 29.09 -13.85 -3.13
C LEU A 266 28.64 -12.40 -2.98
N GLY A 267 28.36 -11.73 -4.10
CA GLY A 267 27.85 -10.37 -4.11
C GLY A 267 26.58 -10.23 -3.29
N LEU A 268 25.58 -11.10 -3.51
CA LEU A 268 24.33 -11.12 -2.76
C LEU A 268 24.57 -11.41 -1.27
N TYR A 269 25.34 -12.45 -0.94
CA TYR A 269 25.59 -12.83 0.46
C TYR A 269 26.29 -11.72 1.25
N ALA A 270 27.21 -10.97 0.62
CA ALA A 270 27.82 -9.81 1.23
C ALA A 270 26.79 -8.71 1.58
N ARG A 271 25.79 -8.46 0.72
CA ARG A 271 24.72 -7.47 1.00
C ARG A 271 23.78 -7.97 2.08
N LEU A 272 23.43 -9.26 2.07
CA LEU A 272 22.62 -9.88 3.13
C LEU A 272 23.31 -9.73 4.49
N GLY A 273 24.61 -10.06 4.55
CA GLY A 273 25.42 -9.94 5.77
C GLY A 273 25.52 -8.49 6.25
N LEU A 274 25.79 -7.54 5.35
CA LEU A 274 25.85 -6.12 5.71
C LEU A 274 24.50 -5.57 6.20
N ALA A 275 23.40 -5.90 5.52
CA ALA A 275 22.07 -5.48 5.93
C ALA A 275 21.71 -6.04 7.32
N ALA A 276 22.01 -7.32 7.57
CA ALA A 276 21.81 -7.93 8.88
C ALA A 276 22.67 -7.24 9.95
N ALA A 277 23.98 -7.11 9.73
CA ALA A 277 24.91 -6.48 10.68
C ALA A 277 24.50 -5.04 11.03
N HIS A 278 24.10 -4.25 10.03
CA HIS A 278 23.63 -2.88 10.25
C HIS A 278 22.29 -2.83 11.03
N LYS A 279 21.39 -3.78 10.80
CA LYS A 279 20.15 -3.88 11.60
C LYS A 279 20.43 -4.28 13.04
N TYR A 280 21.29 -5.28 13.25
CA TYR A 280 21.66 -5.76 14.58
C TYR A 280 22.48 -4.76 15.39
N SER A 281 23.21 -3.84 14.74
CA SER A 281 23.94 -2.77 15.44
C SER A 281 23.03 -1.70 16.06
N GLY A 282 21.73 -1.70 15.73
CA GLY A 282 20.77 -0.70 16.22
C GLY A 282 20.90 0.67 15.55
N ALA A 283 21.77 0.84 14.55
CA ALA A 283 21.96 2.11 13.86
C ALA A 283 20.68 2.65 13.18
N GLN A 284 19.76 1.76 12.79
CA GLN A 284 18.50 2.12 12.14
C GLN A 284 17.47 2.77 13.07
N SER A 285 17.47 2.47 14.38
CA SER A 285 16.40 2.89 15.29
C SER A 285 16.35 4.40 15.55
N ARG A 286 17.40 5.14 15.14
CA ARG A 286 17.62 6.56 15.48
C ARG A 286 16.86 7.56 14.60
N ARG A 287 16.01 7.14 13.65
CA ARG A 287 15.42 8.02 12.61
C ARG A 287 13.92 7.81 12.32
N LYS A 288 13.07 7.55 13.30
CA LYS A 288 11.61 7.56 13.06
C LYS A 288 11.04 8.95 13.32
N VAL A 289 10.70 9.68 12.25
CA VAL A 289 9.91 10.91 12.35
C VAL A 289 8.52 10.54 12.90
N GLY A 290 8.10 11.24 13.96
CA GLY A 290 6.77 11.06 14.56
C GLY A 290 5.69 11.54 13.61
N MET A 291 4.50 10.93 13.69
CA MET A 291 3.34 11.36 12.92
C MET A 291 2.55 12.37 13.74
N THR A 292 2.19 13.50 13.14
CA THR A 292 1.40 14.55 13.78
C THR A 292 -0.07 14.37 13.43
N ILE A 293 -0.93 14.38 14.44
CA ILE A 293 -2.39 14.35 14.31
C ILE A 293 -2.91 15.77 14.50
N ASP A 294 -3.69 16.27 13.54
CA ASP A 294 -4.18 17.67 13.57
C ASP A 294 -5.68 17.82 13.23
N PHE A 295 -6.41 16.72 13.04
CA PHE A 295 -7.86 16.76 12.87
C PHE A 295 -8.59 15.55 13.46
N GLN A 296 -9.86 15.76 13.77
CA GLN A 296 -10.83 14.75 14.15
C GLN A 296 -11.80 14.53 12.99
N VAL A 297 -12.13 13.27 12.69
CA VAL A 297 -13.21 12.95 11.74
C VAL A 297 -14.55 13.40 12.32
N ASP A 298 -15.33 14.14 11.54
CA ASP A 298 -16.63 14.66 11.95
C ASP A 298 -17.57 14.71 10.73
N PRO A 299 -18.61 13.85 10.64
CA PRO A 299 -19.52 13.80 9.47
C PRO A 299 -20.36 15.07 9.30
N GLN A 300 -20.45 15.93 10.31
CA GLN A 300 -21.17 17.20 10.25
C GLN A 300 -20.28 18.37 9.86
N ALA A 301 -18.95 18.19 9.86
CA ALA A 301 -18.00 19.21 9.47
C ALA A 301 -17.80 19.23 7.94
N PRO A 302 -17.45 20.40 7.34
CA PRO A 302 -17.04 20.47 5.95
C PRO A 302 -15.95 19.45 5.64
N HIS A 303 -16.11 18.72 4.54
CA HIS A 303 -15.19 17.68 4.09
C HIS A 303 -14.95 16.53 5.09
N GLY A 304 -15.80 16.37 6.11
CA GLY A 304 -15.66 15.32 7.13
C GLY A 304 -14.55 15.59 8.15
N VAL A 305 -14.04 16.82 8.22
CA VAL A 305 -12.81 17.18 8.95
C VAL A 305 -13.06 18.33 9.93
N ARG A 306 -12.85 18.07 11.22
CA ARG A 306 -12.81 19.11 12.26
C ARG A 306 -11.37 19.31 12.76
N ASN A 307 -10.82 20.49 12.55
CA ASN A 307 -9.47 20.82 13.01
C ASN A 307 -9.35 20.70 14.54
N MET A 308 -8.15 20.31 15.00
CA MET A 308 -7.82 20.24 16.42
C MET A 308 -6.35 20.64 16.66
N PRO A 309 -5.97 20.99 17.90
CA PRO A 309 -4.56 21.23 18.22
C PRO A 309 -3.69 20.03 17.86
N ALA A 310 -2.59 20.29 17.17
CA ALA A 310 -1.70 19.24 16.69
C ALA A 310 -1.01 18.50 17.84
N PHE A 311 -0.98 17.17 17.80
CA PHE A 311 -0.24 16.36 18.78
C PHE A 311 0.53 15.22 18.10
N ALA A 312 1.66 14.82 18.69
CA ALA A 312 2.46 13.73 18.18
C ALA A 312 1.89 12.37 18.63
N MET A 313 1.68 11.46 17.69
CA MET A 313 1.47 10.05 18.02
C MET A 313 2.77 9.44 18.53
N ARG A 314 2.80 9.07 19.83
CA ARG A 314 3.83 8.19 20.35
C ARG A 314 3.59 6.77 19.82
N LYS A 315 4.57 6.24 19.09
CA LYS A 315 4.58 4.83 18.65
C LYS A 315 4.78 3.89 19.82
#